data_AF-J2SB99-F1
#
_entry.id   AF-J2SB99-F1
#
_cell.length_a   1.000
_cell.length_b   1.000
_cell.length_c   1.000
_cell.angle_alpha   90.00
_cell.angle_beta   90.00
_cell.angle_gamma   90.00
#
_symmetry.space_group_name_H-M   'P 1'
#
loop_
_entity.id
_entity.type
_entity.pdbx_description
1 polymer ?
#
loop_
_entity_poly.entity_id
_entity_poly.type
_entity_poly.pdbx_seq_one_letter_code
_entity_poly.pdbx_strand_id
1 'polypeptide(L)'
;GYWLLLPLLLLAACAGRRGWLFCLPLLFMLPQPSYAFDFEDLWLRPDQQGLHLLKQKRPAEAAQHFEDPQWQGVALYEAGDYSGAAQRFAQGNDAHAHYNRGNALAKSGELEAALDAYDQALERQPDLRPALTNKALVESLLKQKTSAPPVEPDKTADGKTETITQEPPPGSATQPSNGEPKTDTEQTTPDAGQPPTTPPQPGANEVPGSELGDEQSTTPPRRPASDMIEGEQRQALEQWLRKIPDDPGELLRRKFWYEQQQHQDQEKTR
;
A
#
# COMPACT_ATOMS: atom_id res chain seq x y z
N GLY A 1 -8.75 -45.47 27.21
CA GLY A 1 -9.75 -44.40 27.07
C GLY A 1 -11.05 -44.99 26.56
N TYR A 2 -12.17 -44.70 27.22
CA TYR A 2 -13.51 -45.21 26.87
C TYR A 2 -14.27 -44.31 25.89
N TRP A 3 -13.83 -43.06 25.66
CA TRP A 3 -14.46 -42.11 24.73
C TRP A 3 -14.62 -42.64 23.29
N LEU A 4 -13.73 -43.52 22.82
CA LEU A 4 -13.85 -44.18 21.51
C LEU A 4 -14.99 -45.21 21.43
N LEU A 5 -15.57 -45.64 22.56
CA LEU A 5 -16.73 -46.54 22.57
C LEU A 5 -18.02 -45.84 22.13
N LEU A 6 -18.15 -44.52 22.30
CA LEU A 6 -19.33 -43.77 21.87
C LEU A 6 -19.54 -43.79 20.34
N PRO A 7 -18.56 -43.38 19.50
CA PRO A 7 -18.71 -43.47 18.04
C PRO A 7 -18.77 -44.93 17.56
N LEU A 8 -18.06 -45.85 18.22
CA LEU A 8 -18.12 -47.28 17.89
C LEU A 8 -19.52 -47.88 18.15
N LEU A 9 -20.17 -47.50 19.25
CA LEU A 9 -21.53 -47.94 19.60
C LEU A 9 -22.57 -47.34 18.65
N LEU A 10 -22.40 -46.07 18.23
CA LEU A 10 -23.24 -45.46 17.19
C LEU A 10 -23.14 -46.24 15.87
N LEU A 11 -21.92 -46.54 15.40
CA LEU A 11 -21.69 -47.34 14.20
C LEU A 11 -22.30 -48.75 14.32
N ALA A 12 -22.15 -49.41 15.48
CA ALA A 12 -22.73 -50.72 15.73
C ALA A 12 -24.28 -50.69 15.73
N ALA A 13 -24.89 -49.64 16.29
CA ALA A 13 -26.35 -49.45 16.28
C ALA A 13 -26.87 -49.25 14.83
N CYS A 14 -26.17 -48.48 14.01
CA CYS A 14 -26.50 -48.31 12.59
C CYS A 14 -26.34 -49.62 11.79
N ALA A 15 -25.31 -50.43 12.09
CA ALA A 15 -25.05 -51.71 11.42
C ALA A 15 -26.14 -52.76 11.65
N GLY A 16 -26.89 -52.68 12.76
CA GLY A 16 -27.96 -53.64 13.09
C GLY A 16 -29.15 -53.65 12.13
N ARG A 17 -29.36 -52.58 11.33
CA ARG A 17 -30.55 -52.42 10.48
C ARG A 17 -30.22 -52.68 9.01
N ARG A 18 -30.37 -53.96 8.60
CA ARG A 18 -29.97 -54.60 7.31
C ARG A 18 -30.29 -53.87 5.98
N GLY A 19 -31.02 -52.76 5.97
CA GLY A 19 -31.29 -51.94 4.77
C GLY A 19 -30.45 -50.67 4.64
N TRP A 20 -29.81 -50.17 5.71
CA TRP A 20 -29.19 -48.83 5.68
C TRP A 20 -28.00 -48.71 4.71
N LEU A 21 -27.24 -49.79 4.52
CA LEU A 21 -26.13 -49.85 3.56
C LEU A 21 -26.55 -49.57 2.10
N PHE A 22 -27.82 -49.82 1.73
CA PHE A 22 -28.35 -49.49 0.41
C PHE A 22 -28.69 -47.99 0.25
N CYS A 23 -28.98 -47.29 1.35
CA CYS A 23 -29.21 -45.84 1.35
C CYS A 23 -27.90 -45.03 1.44
N LEU A 24 -26.83 -45.65 1.94
CA LEU A 24 -25.51 -45.03 2.15
C LEU A 24 -24.90 -44.43 0.86
N PRO A 25 -24.86 -45.11 -0.31
CA PRO A 25 -24.40 -44.48 -1.56
C PRO A 25 -25.33 -43.37 -2.06
N LEU A 26 -26.62 -43.41 -1.72
CA LEU A 26 -27.58 -42.34 -2.06
C LEU A 26 -27.28 -41.06 -1.28
N LEU A 27 -26.78 -41.19 -0.04
CA LEU A 27 -26.39 -40.06 0.82
C LEU A 27 -25.17 -39.29 0.26
N PHE A 28 -24.23 -40.00 -0.36
CA PHE A 28 -23.07 -39.41 -1.06
C PHE A 28 -23.41 -38.80 -2.43
N MET A 29 -24.64 -39.00 -2.92
CA MET A 29 -25.15 -38.41 -4.17
C MET A 29 -25.92 -37.10 -3.96
N LEU A 30 -26.12 -36.68 -2.70
CA LEU A 30 -26.60 -35.34 -2.37
C LEU A 30 -25.44 -34.33 -2.50
N PRO A 31 -25.67 -33.13 -3.06
CA PRO A 31 -24.65 -32.09 -3.08
C PRO A 31 -24.37 -31.63 -1.66
N GLN A 32 -23.25 -32.09 -1.09
CA GLN A 32 -22.85 -31.67 0.25
C GLN A 32 -22.39 -30.21 0.20
N PRO A 33 -22.98 -29.30 1.00
CA PRO A 33 -22.43 -27.97 1.16
C PRO A 33 -21.03 -28.10 1.76
N SER A 34 -20.02 -27.64 1.01
CA SER A 34 -18.62 -27.68 1.42
C SER A 34 -18.35 -26.62 2.48
N TYR A 35 -18.78 -26.89 3.71
CA TYR A 35 -18.30 -26.18 4.89
C TYR A 35 -16.81 -26.52 5.05
N ALA A 36 -15.95 -25.59 4.63
CA ALA A 36 -14.53 -25.60 4.99
C ALA A 36 -14.46 -25.28 6.49
N PHE A 37 -14.46 -26.33 7.29
CA PHE A 37 -14.39 -26.29 8.74
C PHE A 37 -13.02 -26.81 9.12
N ASP A 38 -12.07 -25.89 9.31
CA ASP A 38 -10.69 -26.25 9.58
C ASP A 38 -10.51 -26.61 11.06
N PHE A 39 -9.49 -27.43 11.36
CA PHE A 39 -9.28 -27.90 12.73
C PHE A 39 -8.93 -26.74 13.70
N GLU A 40 -8.52 -25.59 13.16
CA GLU A 40 -8.24 -24.37 13.91
C GLU A 40 -9.52 -23.66 14.38
N ASP A 41 -10.66 -23.79 13.67
CA ASP A 41 -11.95 -23.17 14.03
C ASP A 41 -12.56 -23.76 15.31
N LEU A 42 -12.17 -25.00 15.65
CA LEU A 42 -12.55 -25.69 16.88
C LEU A 42 -11.84 -25.15 18.13
N TRP A 43 -10.70 -24.46 17.97
CA TRP A 43 -9.80 -24.07 19.06
C TRP A 43 -9.47 -22.57 19.12
N LEU A 44 -9.62 -21.84 18.02
CA LEU A 44 -9.37 -20.40 17.93
C LEU A 44 -10.65 -19.68 17.49
N ARG A 45 -10.94 -18.54 18.11
CA ARG A 45 -12.00 -17.64 17.63
C ARG A 45 -11.54 -16.92 16.35
N PRO A 46 -12.45 -16.58 15.42
CA PRO A 46 -12.08 -15.94 14.15
C PRO A 46 -11.18 -14.69 14.32
N ASP A 47 -11.48 -13.81 15.27
CA ASP A 47 -10.64 -12.62 15.50
C ASP A 47 -9.22 -12.93 16.00
N GLN A 48 -8.99 -14.09 16.63
CA GLN A 48 -7.64 -14.52 17.00
C GLN A 48 -6.86 -15.03 15.77
N GLN A 49 -7.54 -15.70 14.83
CA GLN A 49 -6.97 -16.07 13.52
C GLN A 49 -6.61 -14.79 12.74
N GLY A 50 -7.52 -13.81 12.68
CA GLY A 50 -7.28 -12.50 12.08
C GLY A 50 -6.06 -11.78 12.69
N LEU A 51 -5.96 -11.71 14.02
CA LEU A 51 -4.79 -11.12 14.69
C LEU A 51 -3.49 -11.90 14.40
N HIS A 52 -3.56 -13.22 14.24
CA HIS A 52 -2.41 -14.03 13.84
C HIS A 52 -1.97 -13.72 12.40
N LEU A 53 -2.93 -13.57 11.48
CA LEU A 53 -2.67 -13.18 10.09
C LEU A 53 -2.05 -11.76 9.98
N LEU A 54 -2.51 -10.79 10.78
CA LEU A 54 -1.84 -9.48 10.89
C LEU A 54 -0.37 -9.61 11.33
N LYS A 55 -0.07 -10.45 12.33
CA LYS A 55 1.31 -10.73 12.76
C LYS A 55 2.15 -11.42 11.68
N GLN A 56 1.53 -12.22 10.81
CA GLN A 56 2.16 -12.80 9.62
C GLN A 56 2.31 -11.81 8.44
N LYS A 57 1.85 -10.55 8.57
CA LYS A 57 1.75 -9.55 7.49
C LYS A 57 0.84 -10.00 6.34
N ARG A 58 -0.29 -10.65 6.66
CA ARG A 58 -1.34 -11.10 5.74
C ARG A 58 -2.66 -10.33 5.98
N PRO A 59 -2.69 -9.00 5.87
CA PRO A 59 -3.82 -8.18 6.31
C PRO A 59 -5.09 -8.35 5.47
N ALA A 60 -4.96 -8.56 4.15
CA ALA A 60 -6.11 -8.81 3.26
C ALA A 60 -6.84 -10.13 3.57
N GLU A 61 -6.14 -11.10 4.14
CA GLU A 61 -6.71 -12.36 4.64
C GLU A 61 -7.27 -12.15 6.05
N ALA A 62 -6.53 -11.47 6.94
CA ALA A 62 -7.00 -11.13 8.28
C ALA A 62 -8.38 -10.44 8.29
N ALA A 63 -8.64 -9.55 7.32
CA ALA A 63 -9.91 -8.85 7.14
C ALA A 63 -11.12 -9.77 6.90
N GLN A 64 -10.89 -11.02 6.50
CA GLN A 64 -11.93 -12.03 6.24
C GLN A 64 -12.27 -12.84 7.51
N HIS A 65 -11.35 -12.89 8.49
CA HIS A 65 -11.51 -13.62 9.75
C HIS A 65 -12.02 -12.76 10.91
N PHE A 66 -11.89 -11.43 10.87
CA PHE A 66 -12.48 -10.57 11.91
C PHE A 66 -14.02 -10.52 11.79
N GLU A 67 -14.74 -10.64 12.91
CA GLU A 67 -16.19 -10.43 12.96
C GLU A 67 -16.54 -8.95 13.24
N ASP A 68 -15.76 -8.30 14.10
CA ASP A 68 -15.93 -6.89 14.49
C ASP A 68 -15.63 -5.95 13.29
N PRO A 69 -16.59 -5.11 12.84
CA PRO A 69 -16.38 -4.23 11.69
C PRO A 69 -15.21 -3.25 11.84
N GLN A 70 -14.91 -2.77 13.06
CA GLN A 70 -13.75 -1.89 13.26
C GLN A 70 -12.45 -2.68 13.06
N TRP A 71 -12.43 -3.95 13.45
CA TRP A 71 -11.27 -4.84 13.30
C TRP A 71 -11.06 -5.27 11.84
N GLN A 72 -12.14 -5.56 11.11
CA GLN A 72 -12.12 -5.68 9.64
C GLN A 72 -11.55 -4.41 8.99
N GLY A 73 -11.97 -3.22 9.46
CA GLY A 73 -11.47 -1.93 8.98
C GLY A 73 -9.97 -1.74 9.17
N VAL A 74 -9.41 -2.11 10.34
CA VAL A 74 -7.96 -2.11 10.59
C VAL A 74 -7.23 -3.00 9.58
N ALA A 75 -7.73 -4.21 9.35
CA ALA A 75 -7.09 -5.17 8.47
C ALA A 75 -7.15 -4.73 6.99
N LEU A 76 -8.26 -4.17 6.51
CA LEU A 76 -8.32 -3.58 5.17
C LEU A 76 -7.38 -2.37 5.03
N TYR A 77 -7.24 -1.57 6.09
CA TYR A 77 -6.32 -0.43 6.11
C TYR A 77 -4.85 -0.86 6.01
N GLU A 78 -4.43 -1.86 6.79
CA GLU A 78 -3.09 -2.45 6.69
C GLU A 78 -2.86 -3.17 5.34
N ALA A 79 -3.92 -3.60 4.65
CA ALA A 79 -3.87 -4.15 3.29
C ALA A 79 -3.83 -3.09 2.18
N GLY A 80 -4.05 -1.80 2.49
CA GLY A 80 -4.15 -0.72 1.52
C GLY A 80 -5.52 -0.57 0.84
N ASP A 81 -6.52 -1.37 1.22
CA ASP A 81 -7.92 -1.16 0.82
C ASP A 81 -8.55 -0.06 1.68
N TYR A 82 -8.14 1.18 1.42
CA TYR A 82 -8.60 2.34 2.20
C TYR A 82 -10.09 2.65 1.99
N SER A 83 -10.65 2.36 0.82
CA SER A 83 -12.08 2.55 0.55
C SER A 83 -12.94 1.48 1.24
N GLY A 84 -12.52 0.22 1.26
CA GLY A 84 -13.12 -0.82 2.08
C GLY A 84 -12.99 -0.54 3.58
N ALA A 85 -11.81 -0.10 4.04
CA ALA A 85 -11.59 0.31 5.42
C ALA A 85 -12.52 1.44 5.85
N ALA A 86 -12.69 2.48 5.03
CA ALA A 86 -13.61 3.59 5.31
C ALA A 86 -15.07 3.13 5.46
N GLN A 87 -15.53 2.18 4.63
CA GLN A 87 -16.87 1.57 4.73
C GLN A 87 -17.06 0.74 6.01
N ARG A 88 -16.00 0.07 6.47
CA ARG A 88 -16.01 -0.73 7.70
C ARG A 88 -16.02 0.16 8.95
N PHE A 89 -15.13 1.16 9.00
CA PHE A 89 -15.08 2.12 10.11
C PHE A 89 -16.40 2.90 10.26
N ALA A 90 -17.07 3.25 9.14
CA ALA A 90 -18.37 3.94 9.13
C ALA A 90 -19.53 3.21 9.84
N GLN A 91 -19.35 1.95 10.25
CA GLN A 91 -20.34 1.21 11.05
C GLN A 91 -20.25 1.52 12.56
N GLY A 92 -19.17 2.18 13.00
CA GLY A 92 -19.01 2.73 14.36
C GLY A 92 -19.45 4.19 14.45
N ASN A 93 -19.71 4.68 15.66
CA ASN A 93 -20.10 6.08 15.90
C ASN A 93 -19.39 6.74 17.10
N ASP A 94 -18.35 6.09 17.62
CA ASP A 94 -17.42 6.71 18.58
C ASP A 94 -16.37 7.56 17.86
N ALA A 95 -15.59 8.32 18.63
CA ALA A 95 -14.55 9.21 18.12
C ALA A 95 -13.43 8.48 17.36
N HIS A 96 -13.08 7.26 17.75
CA HIS A 96 -12.01 6.50 17.09
C HIS A 96 -12.47 5.86 15.78
N ALA A 97 -13.72 5.39 15.70
CA ALA A 97 -14.31 4.94 14.44
C ALA A 97 -14.31 6.05 13.38
N HIS A 98 -14.76 7.26 13.75
CA HIS A 98 -14.76 8.43 12.85
C HIS A 98 -13.35 8.89 12.49
N TYR A 99 -12.41 8.89 13.44
CA TYR A 99 -11.00 9.20 13.19
C TYR A 99 -10.34 8.20 12.23
N ASN A 100 -10.55 6.90 12.44
CA ASN A 100 -10.03 5.85 11.58
C ASN A 100 -10.64 5.91 10.17
N ARG A 101 -11.94 6.24 10.07
CA ARG A 101 -12.61 6.55 8.80
C ARG A 101 -11.98 7.75 8.09
N GLY A 102 -11.68 8.84 8.81
CA GLY A 102 -10.98 10.01 8.27
C GLY A 102 -9.57 9.66 7.77
N ASN A 103 -8.82 8.88 8.54
CA ASN A 103 -7.51 8.35 8.14
C ASN A 103 -7.59 7.49 6.86
N ALA A 104 -8.70 6.77 6.64
CA ALA A 104 -8.91 5.93 5.46
C ALA A 104 -9.27 6.78 4.23
N LEU A 105 -10.24 7.67 4.36
CA LEU A 105 -10.64 8.62 3.31
C LEU A 105 -9.48 9.53 2.88
N ALA A 106 -8.62 9.93 3.81
CA ALA A 106 -7.43 10.70 3.48
C ALA A 106 -6.45 9.90 2.58
N LYS A 107 -6.26 8.60 2.84
CA LYS A 107 -5.36 7.72 2.08
C LYS A 107 -5.95 7.25 0.75
N SER A 108 -7.28 7.17 0.61
CA SER A 108 -7.95 7.00 -0.70
C SER A 108 -7.93 8.28 -1.55
N GLY A 109 -7.65 9.43 -0.95
CA GLY A 109 -7.62 10.75 -1.61
C GLY A 109 -8.95 11.51 -1.53
N GLU A 110 -9.94 10.99 -0.81
CA GLU A 110 -11.24 11.61 -0.51
C GLU A 110 -11.10 12.64 0.63
N LEU A 111 -10.26 13.65 0.41
CA LEU A 111 -9.78 14.60 1.42
C LEU A 111 -10.90 15.40 2.08
N GLU A 112 -11.90 15.82 1.33
CA GLU A 112 -13.06 16.55 1.82
C GLU A 112 -13.90 15.68 2.77
N ALA A 113 -14.18 14.43 2.37
CA ALA A 113 -14.88 13.46 3.22
C ALA A 113 -14.03 13.04 4.44
N ALA A 114 -12.71 13.10 4.33
CA ALA A 114 -11.80 12.91 5.47
C ALA A 114 -11.93 14.05 6.49
N LEU A 115 -12.08 15.31 6.05
CA LEU A 115 -12.36 16.44 6.96
C LEU A 115 -13.68 16.24 7.70
N ASP A 116 -14.75 15.88 6.99
CA ASP A 116 -16.06 15.58 7.60
C ASP A 116 -15.95 14.46 8.66
N ALA A 117 -15.18 13.41 8.38
CA ALA A 117 -14.96 12.32 9.32
C ALA A 117 -14.08 12.73 10.52
N TYR A 118 -13.09 13.60 10.36
CA TYR A 118 -12.35 14.15 11.50
C TYR A 118 -13.19 15.12 12.34
N ASP A 119 -14.03 15.95 11.73
CA ASP A 119 -14.99 16.78 12.49
C ASP A 119 -15.99 15.90 13.23
N GLN A 120 -16.49 14.82 12.64
CA GLN A 120 -17.30 13.83 13.33
C GLN A 120 -16.56 13.18 14.51
N ALA A 121 -15.25 12.94 14.41
CA ALA A 121 -14.44 12.48 15.53
C ALA A 121 -14.32 13.54 16.65
N LEU A 122 -14.11 14.81 16.28
CA LEU A 122 -13.91 15.92 17.21
C LEU A 122 -15.21 16.38 17.89
N GLU A 123 -16.37 16.23 17.24
CA GLU A 123 -17.69 16.38 17.87
C GLU A 123 -17.91 15.38 19.02
N ARG A 124 -17.32 14.17 18.93
CA ARG A 124 -17.42 13.10 19.94
C ARG A 124 -16.34 13.26 21.01
N GLN A 125 -15.12 13.66 20.61
CA GLN A 125 -14.00 13.90 21.50
C GLN A 125 -13.19 15.13 21.06
N PRO A 126 -13.48 16.33 21.59
CA PRO A 126 -12.81 17.58 21.19
C PRO A 126 -11.31 17.65 21.48
N ASP A 127 -10.80 16.82 22.40
CA ASP A 127 -9.38 16.75 22.77
C ASP A 127 -8.60 15.65 22.05
N LEU A 128 -9.20 14.96 21.06
CA LEU A 128 -8.56 13.90 20.27
C LEU A 128 -7.46 14.47 19.36
N ARG A 129 -6.28 14.67 19.94
CA ARG A 129 -5.09 15.25 19.28
C ARG A 129 -4.76 14.64 17.91
N PRO A 130 -4.83 13.30 17.69
CA PRO A 130 -4.59 12.74 16.36
C PRO A 130 -5.57 13.26 15.30
N ALA A 131 -6.87 13.39 15.62
CA ALA A 131 -7.85 13.96 14.71
C ALA A 131 -7.61 15.45 14.44
N LEU A 132 -7.27 16.24 15.48
CA LEU A 132 -6.88 17.65 15.30
C LEU A 132 -5.68 17.79 14.35
N THR A 133 -4.64 16.97 14.56
CA THR A 133 -3.43 16.97 13.74
C THR A 133 -3.72 16.56 12.30
N ASN A 134 -4.45 15.45 12.11
CA ASN A 134 -4.71 14.90 10.77
C ASN A 134 -5.70 15.77 9.98
N LYS A 135 -6.65 16.42 10.65
CA LYS A 135 -7.53 17.43 10.03
C LYS A 135 -6.74 18.66 9.57
N ALA A 136 -5.98 19.30 10.47
CA ALA A 136 -5.19 20.49 10.15
C ALA A 136 -4.16 20.22 9.04
N LEU A 137 -3.63 18.99 9.01
CA LEU A 137 -2.82 18.47 7.92
C LEU A 137 -3.65 18.45 6.62
N VAL A 138 -4.74 17.68 6.51
CA VAL A 138 -5.58 17.61 5.29
C VAL A 138 -6.03 18.99 4.78
N GLU A 139 -6.44 19.89 5.67
CA GLU A 139 -6.78 21.26 5.30
C GLU A 139 -5.65 22.00 4.58
N SER A 140 -4.39 21.80 5.00
CA SER A 140 -3.23 22.44 4.37
C SER A 140 -3.00 21.95 2.94
N LEU A 141 -3.25 20.67 2.66
CA LEU A 141 -3.09 20.10 1.33
C LEU A 141 -4.23 20.49 0.38
N LEU A 142 -5.47 20.58 0.88
CA LEU A 142 -6.57 21.13 0.09
C LEU A 142 -6.32 22.61 -0.27
N LYS A 143 -5.83 23.41 0.68
CA LYS A 143 -5.40 24.80 0.42
C LYS A 143 -4.25 24.85 -0.61
N GLN A 144 -3.30 23.91 -0.56
CA GLN A 144 -2.22 23.82 -1.55
C GLN A 144 -2.74 23.45 -2.95
N LYS A 145 -3.63 22.45 -3.08
CA LYS A 145 -4.27 22.09 -4.37
C LYS A 145 -4.99 23.27 -5.00
N THR A 146 -5.83 23.97 -4.22
CA THR A 146 -6.60 25.13 -4.71
C THR A 146 -5.74 26.36 -5.00
N SER A 147 -4.51 26.42 -4.47
CA SER A 147 -3.55 27.51 -4.71
C SER A 147 -2.62 27.26 -5.91
N ALA A 148 -2.70 26.10 -6.57
CA ALA A 148 -2.03 25.90 -7.85
C ALA A 148 -2.71 26.77 -8.93
N PRO A 149 -1.97 27.60 -9.68
CA PRO A 149 -2.57 28.49 -10.67
C PRO A 149 -3.24 27.68 -11.79
N PRO A 150 -4.46 28.04 -12.23
CA PRO A 150 -5.06 27.47 -13.42
C PRO A 150 -4.14 27.70 -14.63
N VAL A 151 -3.88 26.65 -15.41
CA VAL A 151 -3.19 26.80 -16.69
C VAL A 151 -4.16 27.47 -17.66
N GLU A 152 -3.96 28.76 -17.93
CA GLU A 152 -4.73 29.44 -18.98
C GLU A 152 -4.43 28.80 -20.34
N PRO A 153 -5.46 28.53 -21.16
CA PRO A 153 -5.25 27.98 -22.51
C PRO A 153 -4.61 29.06 -23.39
N ASP A 154 -3.33 28.86 -23.70
CA ASP A 154 -2.46 29.81 -24.40
C ASP A 154 -3.12 30.38 -25.68
N LYS A 155 -3.33 31.70 -25.69
CA LYS A 155 -3.93 32.44 -26.79
C LYS A 155 -2.91 33.40 -27.39
N THR A 156 -2.31 32.95 -28.49
CA THR A 156 -1.71 33.74 -29.57
C THR A 156 -0.59 34.72 -29.17
N ALA A 157 0.64 34.33 -29.45
CA ALA A 157 1.78 35.24 -29.57
C ALA A 157 2.54 34.98 -30.89
N ASP A 158 1.98 35.44 -32.00
CA ASP A 158 2.67 35.46 -33.29
C ASP A 158 3.83 36.47 -33.28
N GLY A 159 5.00 36.02 -33.72
CA GLY A 159 6.06 36.84 -34.33
C GLY A 159 6.56 38.09 -33.60
N LYS A 160 7.57 37.92 -32.74
CA LYS A 160 8.88 38.62 -32.90
C LYS A 160 9.93 38.16 -31.88
N THR A 161 11.13 37.82 -32.37
CA THR A 161 12.34 37.73 -31.55
C THR A 161 13.14 39.01 -31.73
N GLU A 162 13.28 39.81 -30.67
CA GLU A 162 14.26 40.90 -30.62
C GLU A 162 15.34 40.57 -29.57
N THR A 163 16.59 40.84 -29.93
CA THR A 163 17.78 40.37 -29.21
C THR A 163 18.12 41.29 -28.04
N ILE A 164 18.28 40.71 -26.84
CA ILE A 164 19.05 41.35 -25.75
C ILE A 164 20.13 40.37 -25.28
N THR A 165 21.38 40.72 -25.57
CA THR A 165 22.58 40.11 -24.99
C THR A 165 22.72 40.57 -23.54
N GLN A 166 23.11 39.67 -22.63
CA GLN A 166 23.63 40.06 -21.31
C GLN A 166 25.00 39.44 -21.04
N GLU A 167 25.84 40.22 -20.37
CA GLU A 167 27.28 40.04 -20.23
C GLU A 167 27.62 39.63 -18.78
N PRO A 168 28.59 38.73 -18.54
CA PRO A 168 28.88 38.22 -17.20
C PRO A 168 29.63 39.25 -16.33
N PRO A 169 29.37 39.31 -15.00
CA PRO A 169 29.98 40.30 -14.11
C PRO A 169 31.45 39.99 -13.77
N PRO A 170 32.33 41.01 -13.65
CA PRO A 170 33.76 40.79 -13.43
C PRO A 170 34.22 40.81 -11.96
N GLY A 171 35.05 39.81 -11.61
CA GLY A 171 36.35 40.05 -10.95
C GLY A 171 36.42 40.08 -9.41
N SER A 172 37.22 39.17 -8.84
CA SER A 172 37.92 39.37 -7.54
C SER A 172 39.19 38.51 -7.41
N ALA A 173 40.33 39.14 -7.71
CA ALA A 173 41.73 38.86 -7.33
C ALA A 173 42.25 37.41 -7.01
N THR A 174 43.09 36.92 -7.92
CA THR A 174 44.53 36.55 -7.69
C THR A 174 44.94 35.41 -6.72
N GLN A 175 45.40 34.29 -7.31
CA GLN A 175 46.59 33.43 -7.09
C GLN A 175 47.67 33.77 -6.00
N PRO A 176 48.67 32.88 -5.70
CA PRO A 176 48.90 31.46 -6.09
C PRO A 176 49.46 30.48 -4.99
N SER A 177 49.41 29.16 -5.24
CA SER A 177 50.48 28.14 -4.96
C SER A 177 50.00 26.80 -5.57
N ASN A 178 50.66 26.06 -6.47
CA ASN A 178 52.07 25.64 -6.66
C ASN A 178 52.51 24.53 -5.67
N GLY A 179 52.89 23.34 -6.18
CA GLY A 179 53.70 22.33 -5.46
C GLY A 179 53.08 20.95 -5.15
N GLU A 180 53.08 20.03 -6.13
CA GLU A 180 53.28 18.57 -5.89
C GLU A 180 54.80 18.29 -5.60
N PRO A 181 55.34 17.06 -5.37
CA PRO A 181 54.77 15.70 -5.53
C PRO A 181 55.23 14.61 -4.51
N LYS A 182 55.01 13.33 -4.88
CA LYS A 182 55.83 12.11 -4.58
C LYS A 182 55.61 11.29 -3.28
N THR A 183 55.69 9.94 -3.28
CA THR A 183 55.52 8.86 -4.31
C THR A 183 55.54 7.46 -3.64
N ASP A 184 54.96 6.45 -4.31
CA ASP A 184 55.36 5.03 -4.47
C ASP A 184 55.68 4.15 -3.23
N THR A 185 55.31 2.86 -3.21
CA THR A 185 55.92 1.73 -3.98
C THR A 185 54.91 0.54 -3.93
N GLU A 186 54.47 -0.07 -5.03
CA GLU A 186 54.99 -1.34 -5.63
C GLU A 186 55.22 -2.51 -4.61
N GLN A 187 55.04 -3.81 -4.91
CA GLN A 187 54.86 -4.63 -6.13
C GLN A 187 54.25 -6.01 -5.71
N THR A 188 53.84 -7.01 -6.51
CA THR A 188 53.80 -7.33 -7.97
C THR A 188 52.63 -8.31 -8.26
N THR A 189 52.20 -8.46 -9.52
CA THR A 189 51.43 -9.61 -10.08
C THR A 189 52.42 -10.68 -10.65
N PRO A 190 52.15 -11.62 -11.61
CA PRO A 190 51.01 -11.94 -12.51
C PRO A 190 50.37 -13.32 -12.15
N ASP A 191 49.60 -14.07 -12.96
CA ASP A 191 49.13 -14.03 -14.37
C ASP A 191 47.79 -14.86 -14.45
N ALA A 192 47.03 -15.07 -15.54
CA ALA A 192 47.14 -14.79 -16.98
C ALA A 192 45.74 -14.74 -17.65
N GLY A 193 45.67 -14.48 -18.96
CA GLY A 193 44.55 -14.94 -19.82
C GLY A 193 43.78 -13.88 -20.62
N GLN A 194 44.32 -13.48 -21.78
CA GLN A 194 43.64 -12.72 -22.85
C GLN A 194 43.13 -13.69 -23.97
N PRO A 195 42.46 -13.26 -25.08
CA PRO A 195 42.00 -11.93 -25.52
C PRO A 195 40.46 -11.85 -25.84
N PRO A 196 39.92 -10.69 -26.28
CA PRO A 196 38.47 -10.49 -26.46
C PRO A 196 37.91 -10.90 -27.85
N THR A 197 36.59 -11.12 -27.94
CA THR A 197 35.87 -11.45 -29.19
C THR A 197 34.65 -10.57 -29.46
N THR A 198 34.56 -10.06 -30.69
CA THR A 198 33.45 -9.23 -31.21
C THR A 198 32.31 -10.10 -31.77
N PRO A 199 31.02 -9.73 -31.59
CA PRO A 199 29.90 -10.36 -32.30
C PRO A 199 29.85 -9.97 -33.81
N PRO A 200 29.29 -10.81 -34.70
CA PRO A 200 29.49 -10.68 -36.15
C PRO A 200 28.47 -9.79 -36.89
N GLN A 201 28.89 -9.36 -38.09
CA GLN A 201 28.14 -8.58 -39.07
C GLN A 201 27.43 -9.50 -40.10
N PRO A 202 26.13 -9.30 -40.39
CA PRO A 202 25.49 -9.85 -41.59
C PRO A 202 25.83 -9.03 -42.85
N GLY A 203 26.05 -9.71 -43.98
CA GLY A 203 26.42 -9.10 -45.26
C GLY A 203 25.25 -8.54 -46.09
N ALA A 204 25.61 -7.86 -47.19
CA ALA A 204 24.72 -7.10 -48.05
C ALA A 204 23.74 -7.92 -48.92
N ASN A 205 22.69 -7.24 -49.38
CA ASN A 205 22.08 -7.39 -50.70
C ASN A 205 21.70 -5.99 -51.22
N GLU A 206 21.62 -5.81 -52.54
CA GLU A 206 21.75 -4.49 -53.18
C GLU A 206 20.41 -3.88 -53.68
N VAL A 207 20.16 -2.59 -53.36
CA VAL A 207 19.95 -1.41 -54.26
C VAL A 207 19.30 -1.67 -55.66
N PRO A 208 18.33 -0.87 -56.21
CA PRO A 208 18.10 0.60 -56.04
C PRO A 208 16.63 1.12 -55.92
N GLY A 209 16.50 2.45 -55.70
CA GLY A 209 15.29 3.27 -55.91
C GLY A 209 15.11 4.34 -54.81
N SER A 210 15.60 5.58 -54.96
CA SER A 210 14.94 6.74 -55.61
C SER A 210 13.69 7.22 -54.84
N GLU A 211 13.55 8.46 -54.35
CA GLU A 211 14.29 9.73 -54.63
C GLU A 211 14.60 10.55 -53.34
N LEU A 212 15.13 11.78 -53.48
CA LEU A 212 15.48 12.67 -52.36
C LEU A 212 14.27 13.42 -51.78
N GLY A 213 14.32 13.78 -50.48
CA GLY A 213 13.31 14.65 -49.84
C GLY A 213 13.61 14.98 -48.38
N ASP A 214 14.24 16.15 -48.16
CA ASP A 214 14.30 17.00 -46.95
C ASP A 214 14.66 16.42 -45.55
N GLU A 215 15.66 17.06 -44.93
CA GLU A 215 15.92 16.95 -43.48
C GLU A 215 14.82 17.66 -42.67
N GLN A 216 13.94 16.92 -41.99
CA GLN A 216 13.04 17.50 -41.00
C GLN A 216 13.03 16.75 -39.65
N SER A 217 13.74 17.34 -38.70
CA SER A 217 13.37 17.41 -37.28
C SER A 217 13.02 16.10 -36.55
N THR A 218 14.04 15.32 -36.19
CA THR A 218 13.93 14.34 -35.09
C THR A 218 13.93 15.04 -33.71
N THR A 219 13.07 16.04 -33.54
CA THR A 219 12.80 16.62 -32.21
C THR A 219 11.94 15.62 -31.42
N PRO A 220 12.34 15.20 -30.21
CA PRO A 220 11.49 14.34 -29.39
C PRO A 220 10.13 15.01 -29.15
N PRO A 221 9.00 14.28 -29.16
CA PRO A 221 7.70 14.86 -28.87
C PRO A 221 7.74 15.50 -27.47
N ARG A 222 7.64 16.83 -27.42
CA ARG A 222 7.54 17.57 -26.15
C ARG A 222 6.28 17.08 -25.42
N ARG A 223 6.45 16.32 -24.34
CA ARG A 223 5.36 16.12 -23.38
C ARG A 223 4.88 17.51 -22.93
N PRO A 224 3.56 17.76 -22.91
CA PRO A 224 3.04 19.03 -22.45
C PRO A 224 3.37 19.20 -20.95
N ALA A 225 3.65 20.43 -20.53
CA ALA A 225 4.10 20.70 -19.16
C ALA A 225 3.04 20.33 -18.10
N SER A 226 1.76 20.26 -18.49
CA SER A 226 0.65 19.73 -17.70
C SER A 226 0.98 18.38 -17.05
N ASP A 227 1.49 17.44 -17.85
CA ASP A 227 1.66 16.04 -17.46
C ASP A 227 2.79 15.87 -16.45
N MET A 228 3.78 16.78 -16.50
CA MET A 228 4.87 16.85 -15.54
C MET A 228 4.40 17.47 -14.22
N ILE A 229 3.67 18.59 -14.29
CA ILE A 229 3.11 19.26 -13.10
C ILE A 229 2.15 18.33 -12.35
N GLU A 230 1.28 17.60 -13.05
CA GLU A 230 0.38 16.64 -12.41
C GLU A 230 1.15 15.45 -11.79
N GLY A 231 2.21 14.97 -12.44
CA GLY A 231 3.11 13.95 -11.90
C GLY A 231 3.80 14.39 -10.60
N GLU A 232 4.32 15.62 -10.56
CA GLU A 232 4.93 16.20 -9.36
C GLU A 232 3.91 16.40 -8.23
N GLN A 233 2.69 16.86 -8.53
CA GLN A 233 1.61 16.99 -7.55
C GLN A 233 1.19 15.63 -6.95
N ARG A 234 1.11 14.57 -7.78
CA ARG A 234 0.84 13.19 -7.31
C ARG A 234 1.95 12.68 -6.40
N GLN A 235 3.22 12.87 -6.76
CA GLN A 235 4.36 12.48 -5.92
C GLN A 235 4.42 13.28 -4.59
N ALA A 236 4.11 14.57 -4.61
CA ALA A 236 4.01 15.39 -3.42
C ALA A 236 2.88 14.89 -2.49
N LEU A 237 1.71 14.55 -3.05
CA LEU A 237 0.60 13.93 -2.32
C LEU A 237 1.01 12.59 -1.70
N GLU A 238 1.65 11.68 -2.43
CA GLU A 238 2.13 10.39 -1.88
C GLU A 238 3.12 10.57 -0.72
N GLN A 239 4.13 11.44 -0.89
CA GLN A 239 5.11 11.74 0.17
C GLN A 239 4.46 12.37 1.40
N TRP A 240 3.35 13.07 1.21
CA TRP A 240 2.59 13.73 2.25
C TRP A 240 1.60 12.78 2.94
N LEU A 241 1.01 11.82 2.23
CA LEU A 241 0.15 10.76 2.79
C LEU A 241 0.92 9.83 3.75
N ARG A 242 2.24 9.75 3.60
CA ARG A 242 3.16 9.10 4.55
C ARG A 242 3.45 9.93 5.81
N LYS A 243 2.98 11.18 5.90
CA LYS A 243 3.15 12.08 7.06
C LYS A 243 1.92 12.16 7.96
N ILE A 244 0.76 11.71 7.50
CA ILE A 244 -0.40 11.48 8.37
C ILE A 244 0.00 10.39 9.37
N PRO A 245 0.02 10.62 10.70
CA PRO A 245 0.22 9.55 11.67
C PRO A 245 -1.02 8.64 11.71
N ASP A 246 -0.87 7.43 11.18
CA ASP A 246 -1.89 6.40 11.10
C ASP A 246 -1.52 5.12 11.88
N ASP A 247 -2.26 4.84 12.95
CA ASP A 247 -2.31 3.51 13.58
C ASP A 247 -3.74 3.18 14.04
N PRO A 248 -4.63 2.75 13.12
CA PRO A 248 -5.98 2.33 13.51
C PRO A 248 -5.97 1.03 14.35
N GLY A 249 -4.87 0.27 14.30
CA GLY A 249 -4.69 -1.00 15.01
C GLY A 249 -4.23 -0.87 16.46
N GLU A 250 -4.01 0.34 16.99
CA GLU A 250 -3.54 0.47 18.38
C GLU A 250 -4.57 -0.08 19.39
N LEU A 251 -5.84 0.31 19.24
CA LEU A 251 -6.93 -0.13 20.12
C LEU A 251 -7.21 -1.64 20.01
N LEU A 252 -7.11 -2.19 18.79
CA LEU A 252 -7.17 -3.63 18.52
C LEU A 252 -6.13 -4.38 19.37
N ARG A 253 -4.86 -3.97 19.26
CA ARG A 253 -3.73 -4.59 19.98
C ARG A 253 -3.88 -4.46 21.50
N ARG A 254 -4.33 -3.30 21.99
CA ARG A 254 -4.61 -3.06 23.43
C ARG A 254 -5.76 -3.96 23.96
N LYS A 255 -6.90 -4.04 23.26
CA LYS A 255 -8.08 -4.85 23.67
C LYS A 255 -7.71 -6.33 23.83
N PHE A 256 -6.98 -6.91 22.87
CA PHE A 256 -6.52 -8.31 22.96
C PHE A 256 -5.54 -8.57 24.10
N TRP A 257 -4.63 -7.64 24.39
CA TRP A 257 -3.69 -7.80 25.50
C TRP A 257 -4.41 -7.87 26.85
N TYR A 258 -5.41 -7.00 27.08
CA TYR A 258 -6.24 -7.05 28.29
C TYR A 258 -7.07 -8.33 28.39
N GLU A 259 -7.66 -8.80 27.29
CA GLU A 259 -8.44 -10.04 27.29
C GLU A 259 -7.56 -11.27 27.61
N GLN A 260 -6.37 -11.35 27.00
CA GLN A 260 -5.41 -12.42 27.28
C GLN A 260 -4.96 -12.43 28.75
N GLN A 261 -4.81 -11.25 29.38
CA GLN A 261 -4.50 -11.15 30.80
C GLN A 261 -5.66 -11.67 31.68
N GLN A 262 -6.90 -11.26 31.40
CA GLN A 262 -8.07 -11.68 32.19
C GLN A 262 -8.26 -13.20 32.19
N HIS A 263 -8.01 -13.88 31.08
CA HIS A 263 -8.07 -15.34 31.02
C HIS A 263 -7.02 -16.01 31.92
N GLN A 264 -5.75 -15.55 31.87
CA GLN A 264 -4.70 -16.10 32.73
C GLN A 264 -4.99 -15.90 34.22
N ASP A 265 -5.57 -14.76 34.60
CA ASP A 265 -5.87 -14.46 36.00
C ASP A 265 -7.12 -15.22 36.50
N GLN A 266 -8.10 -15.52 35.62
CA GLN A 266 -9.16 -16.49 35.94
C GLN A 266 -8.63 -17.92 36.11
N GLU A 267 -7.67 -18.37 35.29
CA GLU A 267 -7.05 -19.69 35.40
C GLU A 267 -6.23 -19.85 36.70
N LYS A 268 -5.53 -18.80 37.15
CA LYS A 268 -4.80 -18.79 38.44
C LYS A 268 -5.71 -18.77 39.68
N THR A 269 -7.01 -18.49 39.51
CA THR A 269 -7.99 -18.30 40.59
C THR A 269 -8.99 -19.48 40.66
N ARG A 270 -8.64 -20.64 40.08
CA ARG A 270 -9.44 -21.87 40.04
C ARG A 270 -8.63 -23.08 40.50
#